data_AF-A0A0U3ME16-F1
#
_entry.id   AF-A0A0U3ME16-F1
#
_cell.length_a   1.000
_cell.length_b   1.000
_cell.length_c   1.000
_cell.angle_alpha   90.00
_cell.angle_beta   90.00
_cell.angle_gamma   90.00
#
_symmetry.space_group_name_H-M   'P 1'
#
loop_
_entity.id
_entity.type
_entity.pdbx_description
1 polymer ?
#
loop_
_entity_poly.entity_id
_entity_poly.type
_entity_poly.pdbx_seq_one_letter_code
_entity_poly.pdbx_strand_id
1 'polypeptide(L)'
;MPTSTFVHPLFGEVTFRTANATQWVRGDRISFIGGFDESEIVPVQIPQLAAVPGSDAGTLPFHRRGHAQLKKAFADIEAAGVLHHIRTCAGTLNRRLRRPTSGGLSKLPSNHAFGVAIDLNSDDGSLGASVAPVAPHFIANGFTWGADFADPMHFEVRKFSEPVDAPAATGDSTFTACLQRVHNRGRPPVDFLQALVAWGRDAPVEIFQRNTAADIYTSVVGVLGPWQNDLHRRAAMLEVLRVLGGFESSWDWQAGRDVTNPSSNTPCTEEAGIFQCSGNSMSLAPGLKELLIAAGGDGSCESFIAQTKANHAFALEYCARLLRVTIKHHGPIRNGLIHPWLRRDAMGELMRCVQLG
;
A
#
# COMPACT_ATOMS: atom_id res chain seq x y z
N MET A 1 31.14 -4.73 14.56
CA MET A 1 29.78 -5.28 14.72
C MET A 1 29.56 -6.25 13.58
N PRO A 2 29.29 -7.53 13.85
CA PRO A 2 28.76 -8.45 12.85
C PRO A 2 27.57 -7.78 12.19
N THR A 3 27.74 -7.51 10.91
CA THR A 3 26.68 -7.05 10.02
C THR A 3 26.27 -8.24 9.17
N SER A 4 24.98 -8.36 8.91
CA SER A 4 24.45 -9.40 8.04
C SER A 4 23.22 -8.91 7.30
N THR A 5 22.86 -9.65 6.27
CA THR A 5 21.70 -9.41 5.42
C THR A 5 20.76 -10.60 5.54
N PHE A 6 19.46 -10.32 5.52
CA PHE A 6 18.40 -11.33 5.58
C PHE A 6 17.26 -10.93 4.64
N VAL A 7 16.74 -11.86 3.85
CA VAL A 7 15.54 -11.60 3.03
C VAL A 7 14.31 -11.99 3.87
N HIS A 8 13.67 -10.98 4.46
CA HIS A 8 12.45 -11.15 5.24
C HIS A 8 11.25 -11.35 4.29
N PRO A 9 10.37 -12.35 4.52
CA PRO A 9 9.22 -12.63 3.63
C PRO A 9 8.28 -11.44 3.40
N LEU A 10 8.13 -10.55 4.39
CA LEU A 10 7.25 -9.37 4.30
C LEU A 10 7.96 -8.06 3.88
N PHE A 11 9.29 -7.98 4.04
CA PHE A 11 10.03 -6.71 3.94
C PHE A 11 11.16 -6.76 2.91
N GLY A 12 11.38 -7.90 2.26
CA GLY A 12 12.47 -8.09 1.32
C GLY A 12 13.82 -8.11 2.02
N GLU A 13 14.86 -7.68 1.31
CA GLU A 13 16.22 -7.66 1.83
C GLU A 13 16.39 -6.60 2.92
N VAL A 14 16.82 -7.02 4.11
CA VAL A 14 17.13 -6.15 5.24
C VAL A 14 18.57 -6.35 5.68
N THR A 15 19.23 -5.28 6.07
CA THR A 15 20.59 -5.29 6.64
C THR A 15 20.50 -4.90 8.11
N PHE A 16 21.17 -5.66 8.97
CA PHE A 16 21.19 -5.41 10.41
C PHE A 16 22.58 -5.61 11.00
N ARG A 17 22.80 -5.03 12.17
CA ARG A 17 24.01 -5.21 12.98
C ARG A 17 23.65 -5.76 14.36
N THR A 18 24.49 -6.62 14.92
CA THR A 18 24.35 -7.08 16.31
C THR A 18 25.03 -6.13 17.29
N ALA A 19 24.60 -6.13 18.56
CA ALA A 19 25.18 -5.29 19.60
C ALA A 19 26.62 -5.72 19.96
N ASN A 20 26.89 -7.02 20.01
CA ASN A 20 28.25 -7.52 20.25
C ASN A 20 29.11 -7.32 19.01
N ALA A 21 30.23 -6.60 19.16
CA ALA A 21 30.99 -6.12 18.01
C ALA A 21 31.87 -7.18 17.32
N THR A 22 32.19 -8.27 18.02
CA THR A 22 33.25 -9.23 17.66
C THR A 22 32.77 -10.66 17.44
N GLN A 23 31.60 -11.03 17.97
CA GLN A 23 31.08 -12.40 17.88
C GLN A 23 29.56 -12.45 17.89
N TRP A 24 29.02 -13.52 17.32
CA TRP A 24 27.59 -13.81 17.33
C TRP A 24 27.18 -14.36 18.70
N VAL A 25 26.26 -13.68 19.38
CA VAL A 25 25.72 -14.10 20.68
C VAL A 25 24.28 -14.56 20.52
N ARG A 26 23.89 -15.63 21.22
CA ARG A 26 22.53 -16.18 21.15
C ARG A 26 21.50 -15.13 21.58
N GLY A 27 20.61 -14.76 20.66
CA GLY A 27 19.57 -13.76 20.92
C GLY A 27 20.11 -12.39 21.27
N ASP A 28 21.26 -12.03 20.68
CA ASP A 28 21.84 -10.69 20.80
C ASP A 28 20.88 -9.62 20.30
N ARG A 29 21.00 -8.41 20.86
CA ARG A 29 20.24 -7.26 20.34
C ARG A 29 20.71 -6.90 18.94
N ILE A 30 19.79 -6.42 18.12
CA ILE A 30 20.08 -5.98 16.76
C ILE A 30 19.57 -4.56 16.51
N SER A 31 20.11 -3.93 15.46
CA SER A 31 19.58 -2.69 14.89
C SER A 31 19.56 -2.82 13.37
N PHE A 32 18.49 -2.40 12.73
CA PHE A 32 18.42 -2.37 11.27
C PHE A 32 19.21 -1.15 10.76
N ILE A 33 19.95 -1.36 9.67
CA ILE A 33 20.79 -0.34 9.03
C ILE A 33 20.50 -0.20 7.54
N GLY A 34 19.54 -0.97 7.01
CA GLY A 34 19.07 -0.91 5.63
C GLY A 34 17.88 -1.84 5.40
N GLY A 35 17.00 -1.48 4.46
CA GLY A 35 15.88 -2.33 4.00
C GLY A 35 14.66 -2.43 4.93
N PHE A 36 14.71 -1.85 6.14
CA PHE A 36 13.58 -1.81 7.06
C PHE A 36 13.54 -0.49 7.83
N ASP A 37 12.39 0.18 7.83
CA ASP A 37 12.17 1.43 8.56
C ASP A 37 11.54 1.13 9.93
N GLU A 38 12.33 1.27 10.99
CA GLU A 38 11.87 1.03 12.36
C GLU A 38 10.82 2.06 12.82
N SER A 39 10.68 3.21 12.14
CA SER A 39 9.64 4.19 12.45
C SER A 39 8.23 3.72 12.11
N GLU A 40 8.11 2.66 11.31
CA GLU A 40 6.85 2.00 10.98
C GLU A 40 6.28 1.13 12.09
N ILE A 41 7.06 0.92 13.16
CA ILE A 41 6.61 0.26 14.38
C ILE A 41 6.04 1.32 15.31
N VAL A 42 4.72 1.46 15.26
CA VAL A 42 3.96 2.48 15.99
C VAL A 42 3.00 1.85 17.00
N PRO A 43 2.57 2.59 18.04
CA PRO A 43 1.60 2.09 19.01
C PRO A 43 0.29 1.68 18.34
N VAL A 44 -0.24 0.51 18.73
CA VAL A 44 -1.59 0.04 18.40
C VAL A 44 -2.37 -0.17 19.69
N GLN A 45 -3.58 0.39 19.75
CA GLN A 45 -4.51 0.15 20.86
C GLN A 45 -5.32 -1.13 20.60
N ILE A 46 -5.28 -2.06 21.54
CA ILE A 46 -6.06 -3.30 21.60
C ILE A 46 -6.87 -3.27 22.90
N PRO A 47 -8.11 -2.76 22.89
CA PRO A 47 -8.92 -2.61 24.10
C PRO A 47 -9.11 -3.91 24.89
N GLN A 48 -9.19 -5.05 24.18
CA GLN A 48 -9.34 -6.38 24.76
C GLN A 48 -8.18 -6.77 25.68
N LEU A 49 -7.01 -6.16 25.52
CA LEU A 49 -5.84 -6.41 26.34
C LEU A 49 -5.69 -5.42 27.50
N ALA A 50 -6.57 -4.42 27.65
CA ALA A 50 -6.38 -3.33 28.62
C ALA A 50 -6.15 -3.78 30.07
N ALA A 51 -6.76 -4.90 30.48
CA ALA A 51 -6.59 -5.49 31.79
C ALA A 51 -5.63 -6.68 31.83
N VAL A 52 -5.04 -7.07 30.70
CA VAL A 52 -4.12 -8.20 30.59
C VAL A 52 -2.72 -7.77 31.03
N PRO A 53 -2.12 -8.40 32.05
CA PRO A 53 -0.75 -8.13 32.49
C PRO A 53 0.26 -8.18 31.33
N GLY A 54 1.17 -7.21 31.29
CA GLY A 54 2.24 -7.09 30.30
C GLY A 54 1.84 -6.44 28.97
N SER A 55 0.58 -6.02 28.81
CA SER A 55 0.07 -5.40 27.57
C SER A 55 0.18 -3.87 27.50
N ASP A 56 0.71 -3.21 28.54
CA ASP A 56 0.73 -1.74 28.68
C ASP A 56 -0.65 -1.10 28.45
N ALA A 57 -1.65 -1.54 29.24
CA ALA A 57 -3.05 -1.14 29.09
C ALA A 57 -3.61 -1.34 27.66
N GLY A 58 -3.15 -2.40 26.99
CA GLY A 58 -3.51 -2.73 25.61
C GLY A 58 -2.81 -1.89 24.54
N THR A 59 -1.81 -1.09 24.89
CA THR A 59 -1.02 -0.31 23.94
C THR A 59 0.27 -1.04 23.60
N LEU A 60 0.36 -1.59 22.39
CA LEU A 60 1.52 -2.38 21.99
C LEU A 60 2.25 -1.75 20.80
N PRO A 61 3.59 -1.74 20.74
CA PRO A 61 4.31 -1.34 19.53
C PRO A 61 4.17 -2.42 18.44
N PHE A 62 3.57 -2.10 17.30
CA PHE A 62 3.37 -3.06 16.21
C PHE A 62 3.57 -2.38 14.86
N HIS A 63 4.02 -3.12 13.86
CA HIS A 63 4.21 -2.59 12.51
C HIS A 63 2.87 -2.12 11.95
N ARG A 64 2.80 -0.88 11.43
CA ARG A 64 1.54 -0.23 11.01
C ARG A 64 0.68 -1.09 10.08
N ARG A 65 1.34 -1.78 9.12
CA ARG A 65 0.67 -2.63 8.12
C ARG A 65 -0.08 -3.82 8.76
N GLY A 66 0.30 -4.23 9.97
CA GLY A 66 -0.33 -5.32 10.71
C GLY A 66 -1.39 -4.86 11.72
N HIS A 67 -1.65 -3.55 11.88
CA HIS A 67 -2.57 -3.06 12.92
C HIS A 67 -4.00 -3.57 12.74
N ALA A 68 -4.54 -3.49 11.52
CA ALA A 68 -5.92 -3.87 11.25
C ALA A 68 -6.17 -5.36 11.52
N GLN A 69 -5.29 -6.22 11.02
CA GLN A 69 -5.36 -7.66 11.26
C GLN A 69 -5.19 -8.02 12.74
N LEU A 70 -4.32 -7.32 13.49
CA LEU A 70 -4.13 -7.57 14.91
C LEU A 70 -5.40 -7.20 15.69
N LYS A 71 -5.94 -6.01 15.44
CA LYS A 71 -7.21 -5.55 16.03
C LYS A 71 -8.35 -6.52 15.71
N LYS A 72 -8.46 -6.94 14.45
CA LYS A 72 -9.51 -7.85 14.01
C LYS A 72 -9.38 -9.22 14.67
N ALA A 73 -8.17 -9.77 14.79
CA ALA A 73 -7.96 -11.03 15.50
C ALA A 73 -8.48 -10.96 16.95
N PHE A 74 -8.17 -9.88 17.68
CA PHE A 74 -8.67 -9.70 19.05
C PHE A 74 -10.18 -9.46 19.13
N ALA A 75 -10.76 -8.72 18.17
CA ALA A 75 -12.21 -8.57 18.08
C ALA A 75 -12.92 -9.91 17.80
N ASP A 76 -12.37 -10.74 16.91
CA ASP A 76 -12.92 -12.07 16.60
C ASP A 76 -12.81 -13.02 17.81
N ILE A 77 -11.72 -12.94 18.58
CA ILE A 77 -11.52 -13.68 19.84
C ILE A 77 -12.55 -13.29 20.90
N GLU A 78 -12.81 -11.99 21.05
CA GLU A 78 -13.82 -11.45 21.97
C GLU A 78 -15.23 -11.89 21.54
N ALA A 79 -15.57 -11.73 20.26
CA ALA A 79 -16.86 -12.13 19.71
C ALA A 79 -17.12 -13.64 19.86
N ALA A 80 -16.08 -14.46 19.80
CA ALA A 80 -16.16 -15.90 20.03
C ALA A 80 -16.22 -16.29 21.53
N GLY A 81 -16.10 -15.33 22.45
CA GLY A 81 -16.16 -15.58 23.89
C GLY A 81 -14.91 -16.25 24.48
N VAL A 82 -13.83 -16.37 23.71
CA VAL A 82 -12.59 -17.07 24.11
C VAL A 82 -11.49 -16.14 24.63
N LEU A 83 -11.78 -14.84 24.78
CA LEU A 83 -10.82 -13.84 25.30
C LEU A 83 -10.24 -14.21 26.67
N HIS A 84 -11.00 -14.89 27.53
CA HIS A 84 -10.59 -15.32 28.86
C HIS A 84 -9.41 -16.33 28.87
N HIS A 85 -9.07 -16.92 27.72
CA HIS A 85 -7.86 -17.73 27.58
C HIS A 85 -6.58 -16.89 27.57
N ILE A 86 -6.65 -15.58 27.31
CA ILE A 86 -5.49 -14.68 27.31
C ILE A 86 -5.30 -14.12 28.72
N ARG A 87 -4.23 -14.57 29.39
CA ARG A 87 -3.92 -14.27 30.79
C ARG A 87 -2.74 -13.31 30.94
N THR A 88 -1.76 -13.38 30.05
CA THR A 88 -0.62 -12.45 30.00
C THR A 88 -0.23 -12.16 28.55
N CYS A 89 0.42 -11.02 28.34
CA CYS A 89 1.04 -10.64 27.08
C CYS A 89 2.52 -10.36 27.33
N ALA A 90 3.42 -11.04 26.63
CA ALA A 90 4.87 -10.81 26.72
C ALA A 90 5.35 -9.72 25.73
N GLY A 91 4.40 -9.03 25.10
CA GLY A 91 4.62 -7.92 24.18
C GLY A 91 4.85 -8.37 22.73
N THR A 92 5.18 -7.37 21.91
CA THR A 92 5.22 -7.49 20.45
C THR A 92 6.57 -7.14 19.84
N LEU A 93 7.39 -6.35 20.55
CA LEU A 93 8.64 -5.82 20.03
C LEU A 93 9.83 -6.26 20.89
N ASN A 94 10.79 -6.94 20.25
CA ASN A 94 12.07 -7.27 20.86
C ASN A 94 13.14 -7.34 19.77
N ARG A 95 13.99 -6.31 19.70
CA ARG A 95 15.02 -6.15 18.66
C ARG A 95 16.20 -7.08 18.93
N ARG A 96 16.03 -8.36 18.61
CA ARG A 96 17.04 -9.39 18.84
C ARG A 96 17.10 -10.45 17.75
N LEU A 97 18.18 -11.23 17.76
CA LEU A 97 18.28 -12.48 17.02
C LEU A 97 17.28 -13.52 17.57
N ARG A 98 16.86 -14.44 16.71
CA ARG A 98 16.03 -15.59 17.08
C ARG A 98 16.72 -16.41 18.17
N ARG A 99 15.91 -16.95 19.07
CA ARG A 99 16.35 -17.93 20.08
C ARG A 99 15.62 -19.24 19.79
N PRO A 100 16.20 -20.13 18.97
CA PRO A 100 15.65 -21.47 18.78
C PRO A 100 15.46 -22.16 20.13
N THR A 101 14.38 -22.93 20.24
CA THR A 101 14.07 -23.76 21.42
C THR A 101 15.13 -24.83 21.67
N SER A 102 15.86 -25.26 20.63
CA SER A 102 17.02 -26.14 20.72
C SER A 102 18.20 -25.57 21.51
N GLY A 103 18.18 -24.28 21.88
CA GLY A 103 19.29 -23.61 22.54
C GLY A 103 20.42 -23.18 21.59
N GLY A 104 20.34 -23.53 20.30
CA GLY A 104 21.34 -23.17 19.30
C GLY A 104 21.47 -21.66 19.02
N LEU A 105 22.60 -21.28 18.42
CA LEU A 105 22.81 -19.95 17.86
C LEU A 105 21.99 -19.79 16.58
N SER A 106 21.19 -18.73 16.48
CA SER A 106 20.62 -18.26 15.21
C SER A 106 21.26 -16.95 14.80
N LYS A 107 21.57 -16.80 13.52
CA LYS A 107 22.03 -15.56 12.91
C LYS A 107 20.89 -14.77 12.24
N LEU A 108 19.64 -15.21 12.42
CA LEU A 108 18.48 -14.57 11.82
C LEU A 108 17.79 -13.63 12.82
N PRO A 109 17.34 -12.44 12.40
CA PRO A 109 16.46 -11.59 13.19
C PRO A 109 15.18 -12.32 13.62
N SER A 110 14.69 -12.04 14.83
CA SER A 110 13.38 -12.49 15.28
C SER A 110 12.26 -11.68 14.63
N ASN A 111 11.09 -12.28 14.40
CA ASN A 111 9.93 -11.54 13.89
C ASN A 111 9.42 -10.48 14.88
N HIS A 112 9.69 -10.63 16.18
CA HIS A 112 9.53 -9.54 17.15
C HIS A 112 10.42 -8.33 16.87
N ALA A 113 11.55 -8.46 16.17
CA ALA A 113 12.40 -7.32 15.84
C ALA A 113 11.72 -6.38 14.82
N PHE A 114 10.81 -6.91 14.01
CA PHE A 114 10.06 -6.16 13.01
C PHE A 114 8.69 -5.68 13.51
N GLY A 115 8.32 -5.99 14.75
CA GLY A 115 7.02 -5.62 15.31
C GLY A 115 5.84 -6.32 14.61
N VAL A 116 6.03 -7.54 14.10
CA VAL A 116 5.00 -8.32 13.39
C VAL A 116 4.61 -9.59 14.14
N ALA A 117 4.98 -9.70 15.42
CA ALA A 117 4.67 -10.86 16.24
C ALA A 117 4.17 -10.44 17.62
N ILE A 118 3.44 -11.34 18.29
CA ILE A 118 2.95 -11.19 19.66
C ILE A 118 3.11 -12.52 20.40
N ASP A 119 3.59 -12.46 21.64
CA ASP A 119 3.67 -13.61 22.53
C ASP A 119 2.60 -13.49 23.62
N LEU A 120 1.79 -14.52 23.78
CA LEU A 120 0.71 -14.59 24.77
C LEU A 120 0.93 -15.76 25.73
N ASN A 121 0.66 -15.54 27.01
CA ASN A 121 0.75 -16.56 28.07
C ASN A 121 2.13 -17.24 28.17
N SER A 122 3.23 -16.54 27.87
CA SER A 122 4.59 -17.12 27.88
C SER A 122 4.94 -17.85 29.18
N ASP A 123 4.41 -17.34 30.30
CA ASP A 123 4.77 -17.75 31.66
C ASP A 123 3.65 -18.54 32.36
N ASP A 124 2.70 -19.09 31.61
CA ASP A 124 1.54 -19.82 32.15
C ASP A 124 1.83 -21.25 32.64
N GLY A 125 3.11 -21.66 32.63
CA GLY A 125 3.56 -23.02 32.96
C GLY A 125 3.45 -24.03 31.81
N SER A 126 2.96 -23.60 30.64
CA SER A 126 2.76 -24.42 29.44
C SER A 126 3.42 -23.85 28.17
N LEU A 127 4.30 -22.85 28.32
CA LEU A 127 4.90 -22.09 27.23
C LEU A 127 3.85 -21.44 26.31
N GLY A 128 2.70 -21.06 26.87
CA GLY A 128 1.58 -20.48 26.14
C GLY A 128 0.69 -21.48 25.44
N ALA A 129 0.84 -22.80 25.61
CA ALA A 129 -0.07 -23.77 25.00
C ALA A 129 -1.56 -23.55 25.37
N SER A 130 -1.84 -22.87 26.49
CA SER A 130 -3.20 -22.50 26.88
C SER A 130 -3.91 -21.52 25.92
N VAL A 131 -3.19 -20.87 24.99
CA VAL A 131 -3.75 -19.97 23.96
C VAL A 131 -4.22 -20.72 22.71
N ALA A 132 -4.14 -22.05 22.68
CA ALA A 132 -4.66 -22.84 21.57
C ALA A 132 -6.10 -22.48 21.14
N PRO A 133 -7.05 -22.17 22.05
CA PRO A 133 -8.40 -21.75 21.66
C PRO A 133 -8.47 -20.44 20.89
N VAL A 134 -7.48 -19.54 21.03
CA VAL A 134 -7.46 -18.27 20.28
C VAL A 134 -6.75 -18.38 18.92
N ALA A 135 -5.96 -19.44 18.72
CA ALA A 135 -5.15 -19.62 17.52
C ALA A 135 -5.94 -19.59 16.19
N PRO A 136 -7.13 -20.24 16.07
CA PRO A 136 -7.93 -20.17 14.85
C PRO A 136 -8.27 -18.75 14.41
N HIS A 137 -8.47 -17.82 15.36
CA HIS A 137 -8.82 -16.42 15.07
C HIS A 137 -7.61 -15.62 14.55
N PHE A 138 -6.42 -15.87 15.09
CA PHE A 138 -5.18 -15.34 14.53
C PHE A 138 -4.95 -15.87 13.11
N ILE A 139 -5.09 -17.18 12.91
CA ILE A 139 -4.88 -17.83 11.61
C ILE A 139 -5.86 -17.29 10.56
N ALA A 140 -7.15 -17.13 10.90
CA ALA A 140 -8.16 -16.54 10.02
C ALA A 140 -7.80 -15.11 9.59
N ASN A 141 -7.04 -14.39 10.41
CA ASN A 141 -6.60 -13.02 10.17
C ASN A 141 -5.17 -12.91 9.62
N GLY A 142 -4.62 -13.99 9.05
CA GLY A 142 -3.36 -13.95 8.32
C GLY A 142 -2.10 -14.12 9.18
N PHE A 143 -2.24 -14.59 10.42
CA PHE A 143 -1.11 -14.96 11.26
C PHE A 143 -0.76 -16.45 11.09
N THR A 144 0.49 -16.79 11.37
CA THR A 144 0.93 -18.15 11.68
C THR A 144 0.93 -18.34 13.19
N TRP A 145 0.56 -19.53 13.66
CA TRP A 145 0.67 -19.90 15.06
C TRP A 145 1.95 -20.72 15.30
N GLY A 146 2.72 -20.36 16.31
CA GLY A 146 4.03 -20.95 16.57
C GLY A 146 4.00 -22.37 17.13
N ALA A 147 2.83 -22.94 17.46
CA ALA A 147 2.74 -24.36 17.78
C ALA A 147 3.28 -25.26 16.65
N ASP A 148 3.14 -24.83 15.39
CA ASP A 148 3.69 -25.52 14.21
C ASP A 148 5.22 -25.61 14.23
N PHE A 149 5.90 -24.80 15.05
CA PHE A 149 7.34 -24.78 15.23
C PHE A 149 7.77 -24.76 16.71
N ALA A 150 6.98 -25.42 17.57
CA ALA A 150 7.23 -25.63 19.00
C ALA A 150 7.39 -24.34 19.84
N ASP A 151 6.64 -23.30 19.49
CA ASP A 151 6.57 -22.01 20.18
C ASP A 151 5.10 -21.55 20.34
N PRO A 152 4.27 -22.24 21.14
CA PRO A 152 2.82 -22.08 21.10
C PRO A 152 2.30 -20.75 21.67
N MET A 153 3.12 -19.99 22.39
CA MET A 153 2.81 -18.61 22.79
C MET A 153 2.81 -17.63 21.60
N HIS A 154 3.48 -17.99 20.50
CA HIS A 154 3.86 -17.07 19.44
C HIS A 154 2.81 -16.98 18.32
N PHE A 155 2.47 -15.75 17.93
CA PHE A 155 1.70 -15.47 16.72
C PHE A 155 2.42 -14.42 15.88
N GLU A 156 2.62 -14.69 14.60
CA GLU A 156 3.32 -13.79 13.69
C GLU A 156 2.56 -13.55 12.39
N VAL A 157 2.65 -12.34 11.84
CA VAL A 157 2.06 -12.02 10.55
C VAL A 157 2.74 -12.86 9.47
N ARG A 158 1.97 -13.70 8.77
CA ARG A 158 2.47 -14.50 7.64
C ARG A 158 2.46 -13.71 6.35
N LYS A 159 1.39 -12.96 6.16
CA LYS A 159 1.14 -12.07 5.03
C LYS A 159 0.36 -10.88 5.58
N PHE A 160 0.65 -9.69 5.10
CA PHE A 160 -0.27 -8.59 5.35
C PHE A 160 -1.57 -8.91 4.63
N SER A 161 -2.69 -8.85 5.35
CA SER A 161 -3.98 -8.91 4.69
C SER A 161 -4.06 -7.75 3.69
N GLU A 162 -4.32 -8.08 2.42
CA GLU A 162 -5.03 -7.14 1.55
C GLU A 162 -6.25 -6.63 2.34
N PRO A 163 -6.66 -5.36 2.27
CA PRO A 163 -7.71 -4.84 3.14
C PRO A 163 -9.02 -5.65 2.96
N VAL A 164 -9.27 -6.63 3.84
CA VAL A 164 -10.51 -7.43 3.87
C VAL A 164 -11.53 -6.65 4.69
N ASP A 165 -11.90 -5.52 4.09
CA ASP A 165 -13.01 -4.64 4.39
C ASP A 165 -12.76 -3.39 3.53
N ALA A 166 -13.29 -3.42 2.31
CA ALA A 166 -13.73 -2.19 1.66
C ALA A 166 -15.27 -2.08 1.77
N PRO A 167 -15.86 -1.94 2.97
CA PRO A 167 -17.04 -1.09 3.08
C PRO A 167 -16.57 0.34 2.85
N ALA A 168 -17.38 1.12 2.13
CA ALA A 168 -17.13 2.52 1.79
C ALA A 168 -16.36 3.25 2.90
N ALA A 169 -15.21 3.81 2.54
CA ALA A 169 -14.32 4.54 3.42
C ALA A 169 -15.12 5.47 4.36
N THR A 170 -15.24 5.06 5.61
CA THR A 170 -15.47 5.95 6.75
C THR A 170 -14.22 5.97 7.60
N GLY A 171 -13.07 6.15 6.93
CA GLY A 171 -11.97 6.87 7.53
C GLY A 171 -12.30 8.35 7.39
N ASP A 172 -12.44 9.03 8.52
CA ASP A 172 -12.48 10.48 8.57
C ASP A 172 -11.36 11.07 7.67
N SER A 173 -11.74 12.10 6.93
CA SER A 173 -11.02 12.70 5.81
C SER A 173 -9.53 12.96 6.07
N THR A 174 -8.62 12.35 5.30
CA THR A 174 -7.23 12.86 5.19
C THR A 174 -7.01 13.70 3.93
N PHE A 175 -7.96 13.71 3.00
CA PHE A 175 -7.96 14.60 1.86
C PHE A 175 -8.76 15.86 2.18
N THR A 176 -8.09 17.00 2.27
CA THR A 176 -8.71 18.32 2.41
C THR A 176 -8.58 19.11 1.12
N ALA A 177 -7.37 19.20 0.58
CA ALA A 177 -7.11 19.95 -0.64
C ALA A 177 -7.58 19.20 -1.88
N CYS A 178 -7.41 17.88 -1.91
CA CYS A 178 -7.84 17.04 -3.03
C CYS A 178 -9.37 16.92 -3.15
N LEU A 179 -10.13 17.15 -2.08
CA LEU A 179 -11.61 17.16 -2.10
C LEU A 179 -12.23 18.45 -2.62
N GLN A 180 -11.40 19.40 -3.07
CA GLN A 180 -11.91 20.61 -3.70
C GLN A 180 -12.49 20.32 -5.09
N ARG A 181 -13.45 21.16 -5.48
CA ARG A 181 -14.17 21.00 -6.74
C ARG A 181 -13.23 21.11 -7.93
N VAL A 182 -13.43 20.24 -8.92
CA VAL A 182 -12.82 20.30 -10.24
C VAL A 182 -13.91 20.63 -11.24
N HIS A 183 -13.87 21.85 -11.79
CA HIS A 183 -14.81 22.34 -12.79
C HIS A 183 -16.29 22.10 -12.40
N ASN A 184 -17.18 22.09 -13.39
CA ASN A 184 -18.59 21.71 -13.23
C ASN A 184 -18.81 20.20 -13.00
N ARG A 185 -17.76 19.43 -12.72
CA ARG A 185 -17.79 17.96 -12.57
C ARG A 185 -18.02 17.50 -11.14
N GLY A 186 -17.72 18.35 -10.16
CA GLY A 186 -17.94 18.06 -8.74
C GLY A 186 -16.63 17.89 -7.98
N ARG A 187 -16.63 17.05 -6.95
CA ARG A 187 -15.47 16.76 -6.09
C ARG A 187 -15.00 15.33 -6.36
N PRO A 188 -13.68 15.05 -6.35
CA PRO A 188 -13.20 13.68 -6.48
C PRO A 188 -13.78 12.78 -5.37
N PRO A 189 -14.27 11.58 -5.72
CA PRO A 189 -14.62 10.56 -4.73
C PRO A 189 -13.42 10.17 -3.88
N VAL A 190 -13.66 9.87 -2.59
CA VAL A 190 -12.57 9.52 -1.65
C VAL A 190 -11.91 8.19 -2.04
N ASP A 191 -12.69 7.22 -2.48
CA ASP A 191 -12.22 5.93 -2.98
C ASP A 191 -11.33 6.08 -4.23
N PHE A 192 -11.67 6.98 -5.15
CA PHE A 192 -10.79 7.36 -6.25
C PHE A 192 -9.45 7.93 -5.74
N LEU A 193 -9.49 8.87 -4.79
CA LEU A 193 -8.27 9.47 -4.23
C LEU A 193 -7.40 8.45 -3.50
N GLN A 194 -8.02 7.48 -2.82
CA GLN A 194 -7.33 6.36 -2.19
C GLN A 194 -6.67 5.45 -3.22
N ALA A 195 -7.37 5.06 -4.27
CA ALA A 195 -6.81 4.27 -5.37
C ALA A 195 -5.65 4.99 -6.07
N LEU A 196 -5.80 6.30 -6.30
CA LEU A 196 -4.77 7.15 -6.88
C LEU A 196 -3.49 7.19 -6.02
N VAL A 197 -3.63 7.39 -4.70
CA VAL A 197 -2.48 7.39 -3.78
C VAL A 197 -1.85 6.01 -3.64
N ALA A 198 -2.65 4.95 -3.57
CA ALA A 198 -2.17 3.58 -3.50
C ALA A 198 -1.30 3.26 -4.73
N TRP A 199 -1.82 3.50 -5.93
CA TRP A 199 -1.04 3.36 -7.16
C TRP A 199 0.21 4.24 -7.13
N GLY A 200 0.10 5.51 -6.74
CA GLY A 200 1.22 6.45 -6.72
C GLY A 200 2.38 6.04 -5.79
N ARG A 201 2.12 5.23 -4.75
CA ARG A 201 3.16 4.68 -3.86
C ARG A 201 3.98 3.61 -4.55
N ASP A 202 3.30 2.69 -5.22
CA ASP A 202 3.89 1.49 -5.83
C ASP A 202 4.35 1.71 -7.27
N ALA A 203 3.91 2.81 -7.90
CA ALA A 203 4.20 3.13 -9.28
C ALA A 203 5.72 3.20 -9.54
N PRO A 204 6.21 2.53 -10.60
CA PRO A 204 7.62 2.53 -10.96
C PRO A 204 8.18 3.94 -11.15
N VAL A 205 9.37 4.20 -10.59
CA VAL A 205 9.95 5.55 -10.52
C VAL A 205 10.23 6.15 -11.92
N GLU A 206 10.47 5.33 -12.93
CA GLU A 206 10.71 5.77 -14.30
C GLU A 206 9.51 6.54 -14.91
N ILE A 207 8.29 6.25 -14.45
CA ILE A 207 7.07 6.99 -14.84
C ILE A 207 7.15 8.47 -14.42
N PHE A 208 8.03 8.82 -13.47
CA PHE A 208 8.16 10.17 -12.94
C PHE A 208 9.48 10.84 -13.30
N GLN A 209 10.46 10.11 -13.84
CA GLN A 209 11.76 10.66 -14.23
C GLN A 209 11.65 11.70 -15.35
N ARG A 210 12.67 12.54 -15.52
CA ARG A 210 12.72 13.53 -16.61
C ARG A 210 12.72 12.85 -17.99
N ASN A 211 11.89 13.34 -18.91
CA ASN A 211 11.95 13.00 -20.32
C ASN A 211 12.83 14.00 -21.08
N THR A 212 13.47 13.56 -22.17
CA THR A 212 14.10 14.44 -23.15
C THR A 212 13.07 15.11 -24.06
N ALA A 213 11.98 14.40 -24.37
CA ALA A 213 10.85 14.93 -25.13
C ALA A 213 9.89 15.76 -24.26
N ALA A 214 9.14 16.66 -24.89
CA ALA A 214 8.07 17.38 -24.20
C ALA A 214 6.90 16.42 -23.89
N ASP A 215 6.47 16.40 -22.64
CA ASP A 215 5.39 15.55 -22.15
C ASP A 215 4.45 16.33 -21.21
N ILE A 216 3.63 15.61 -20.44
CA ILE A 216 2.74 16.23 -19.45
C ILE A 216 3.47 17.17 -18.48
N TYR A 217 4.70 16.89 -18.09
CA TYR A 217 5.46 17.76 -17.21
C TYR A 217 5.88 19.06 -17.91
N THR A 218 6.09 19.05 -19.21
CA THR A 218 6.29 20.32 -19.95
C THR A 218 4.99 21.12 -19.99
N SER A 219 3.84 20.46 -20.11
CA SER A 219 2.53 21.12 -20.17
C SER A 219 2.15 21.83 -18.87
N VAL A 220 2.43 21.22 -17.71
CA VAL A 220 1.93 21.68 -16.40
C VAL A 220 2.98 22.41 -15.55
N VAL A 221 4.22 22.58 -16.05
CA VAL A 221 5.32 23.21 -15.30
C VAL A 221 5.01 24.64 -14.84
N GLY A 222 4.27 25.41 -15.65
CA GLY A 222 3.87 26.77 -15.29
C GLY A 222 2.92 26.82 -14.09
N VAL A 223 2.20 25.73 -13.81
CA VAL A 223 1.19 25.67 -12.73
C VAL A 223 1.71 24.94 -11.51
N LEU A 224 2.36 23.79 -11.69
CA LEU A 224 2.77 22.88 -10.61
C LEU A 224 4.29 22.85 -10.38
N GLY A 225 5.08 23.29 -11.36
CA GLY A 225 6.56 23.32 -11.28
C GLY A 225 7.10 24.51 -10.48
N PRO A 226 8.42 24.78 -10.47
CA PRO A 226 9.47 23.98 -11.10
C PRO A 226 9.64 22.60 -10.44
N TRP A 227 10.21 21.65 -11.18
CA TRP A 227 10.41 20.28 -10.70
C TRP A 227 11.63 20.18 -9.79
N GLN A 228 11.45 19.63 -8.59
CA GLN A 228 12.51 19.52 -7.59
C GLN A 228 13.20 18.15 -7.60
N ASN A 229 12.40 17.08 -7.66
CA ASN A 229 12.85 15.69 -7.66
C ASN A 229 11.73 14.78 -8.21
N ASP A 230 12.00 13.48 -8.31
CA ASP A 230 11.05 12.50 -8.83
C ASP A 230 9.79 12.40 -7.97
N LEU A 231 9.88 12.61 -6.66
CA LEU A 231 8.72 12.66 -5.77
C LEU A 231 7.79 13.84 -6.08
N HIS A 232 8.34 15.03 -6.34
CA HIS A 232 7.56 16.19 -6.73
C HIS A 232 6.88 15.97 -8.10
N ARG A 233 7.57 15.31 -9.04
CA ARG A 233 7.01 14.90 -10.34
C ARG A 233 5.94 13.81 -10.18
N ARG A 234 6.11 12.88 -9.24
CA ARG A 234 5.10 11.88 -8.87
C ARG A 234 3.83 12.55 -8.36
N ALA A 235 3.95 13.45 -7.38
CA ALA A 235 2.81 14.19 -6.86
C ALA A 235 2.10 15.03 -7.94
N ALA A 236 2.87 15.65 -8.84
CA ALA A 236 2.31 16.39 -9.97
C ALA A 236 1.54 15.49 -10.95
N MET A 237 2.02 14.28 -11.23
CA MET A 237 1.28 13.30 -12.06
C MET A 237 -0.05 12.92 -11.39
N LEU A 238 -0.03 12.66 -10.08
CA LEU A 238 -1.27 12.34 -9.35
C LEU A 238 -2.27 13.49 -9.41
N GLU A 239 -1.82 14.73 -9.26
CA GLU A 239 -2.68 15.90 -9.38
C GLU A 239 -3.27 16.04 -10.79
N VAL A 240 -2.48 15.74 -11.82
CA VAL A 240 -2.97 15.69 -13.21
C VAL A 240 -4.05 14.62 -13.37
N LEU A 241 -3.81 13.39 -12.91
CA LEU A 241 -4.78 12.29 -13.01
C LEU A 241 -6.05 12.61 -12.21
N ARG A 242 -5.93 13.25 -11.04
CA ARG A 242 -7.07 13.70 -10.23
C ARG A 242 -7.96 14.66 -11.00
N VAL A 243 -7.38 15.66 -11.66
CA VAL A 243 -8.15 16.63 -12.42
C VAL A 243 -8.68 16.03 -13.72
N LEU A 244 -7.85 15.25 -14.42
CA LEU A 244 -8.19 14.63 -15.70
C LEU A 244 -9.37 13.68 -15.57
N GLY A 245 -9.38 12.78 -14.58
CA GLY A 245 -10.51 11.86 -14.36
C GLY A 245 -11.83 12.60 -14.12
N GLY A 246 -11.78 13.77 -13.49
CA GLY A 246 -12.94 14.65 -13.37
C GLY A 246 -13.43 15.16 -14.71
N PHE A 247 -12.52 15.66 -15.56
CA PHE A 247 -12.86 16.21 -16.87
C PHE A 247 -13.39 15.15 -17.85
N GLU A 248 -12.76 13.98 -17.88
CA GLU A 248 -13.07 12.92 -18.84
C GLU A 248 -14.36 12.17 -18.45
N SER A 249 -14.52 11.78 -17.18
CA SER A 249 -15.65 10.93 -16.78
C SER A 249 -16.32 11.29 -15.46
N SER A 250 -15.94 12.39 -14.80
CA SER A 250 -16.36 12.67 -13.42
C SER A 250 -15.95 11.55 -12.45
N TRP A 251 -14.75 11.00 -12.65
CA TRP A 251 -14.17 9.90 -11.87
C TRP A 251 -14.92 8.56 -11.96
N ASP A 252 -15.74 8.37 -13.00
CA ASP A 252 -16.44 7.12 -13.23
C ASP A 252 -15.52 6.08 -13.90
N TRP A 253 -15.17 5.03 -13.16
CA TRP A 253 -14.39 3.89 -13.64
C TRP A 253 -15.11 3.07 -14.71
N GLN A 254 -16.45 3.07 -14.72
CA GLN A 254 -17.27 2.31 -15.65
C GLN A 254 -17.69 3.11 -16.89
N ALA A 255 -17.24 4.36 -16.99
CA ALA A 255 -17.58 5.25 -18.10
C ALA A 255 -17.37 4.54 -19.43
N GLY A 256 -18.43 4.47 -20.23
CA GLY A 256 -18.44 3.84 -21.53
C GLY A 256 -18.35 4.86 -22.65
N ARG A 257 -18.45 4.34 -23.87
CA ARG A 257 -18.52 5.06 -25.12
C ARG A 257 -19.28 6.39 -25.06
N ASP A 258 -18.68 7.44 -25.64
CA ASP A 258 -19.43 8.61 -26.10
C ASP A 258 -20.32 8.24 -27.30
N VAL A 259 -21.62 8.09 -27.04
CA VAL A 259 -22.63 7.75 -28.05
C VAL A 259 -22.89 8.87 -29.05
N THR A 260 -22.43 10.10 -28.77
CA THR A 260 -22.56 11.23 -29.68
C THR A 260 -21.45 11.28 -30.72
N ASN A 261 -20.35 10.54 -30.48
CA ASN A 261 -19.27 10.40 -31.44
C ASN A 261 -19.52 9.18 -32.37
N PRO A 262 -19.85 9.42 -33.65
CA PRO A 262 -20.13 8.33 -34.60
C PRO A 262 -18.87 7.49 -34.92
N SER A 263 -17.67 8.05 -34.73
CA SER A 263 -16.39 7.36 -34.98
C SER A 263 -15.95 6.43 -33.85
N SER A 264 -16.57 6.56 -32.67
CA SER A 264 -16.30 5.75 -31.47
C SER A 264 -17.08 4.42 -31.48
N ASN A 265 -17.22 3.76 -32.63
CA ASN A 265 -18.15 2.64 -32.81
C ASN A 265 -17.52 1.24 -32.86
N THR A 266 -16.24 1.12 -32.58
CA THR A 266 -15.54 -0.17 -32.52
C THR A 266 -14.81 -0.31 -31.18
N PRO A 267 -14.47 -1.53 -30.74
CA PRO A 267 -13.70 -1.73 -29.51
C PRO A 267 -12.38 -0.94 -29.47
N CYS A 268 -11.72 -0.73 -30.60
CA CYS A 268 -10.47 0.05 -30.64
C CYS A 268 -10.67 1.57 -30.68
N THR A 269 -11.84 2.03 -31.15
CA THR A 269 -12.16 3.46 -31.21
C THR A 269 -13.00 3.94 -30.03
N GLU A 270 -13.64 3.04 -29.27
CA GLU A 270 -14.36 3.39 -28.05
C GLU A 270 -13.43 3.92 -26.97
N GLU A 271 -13.72 5.12 -26.48
CA GLU A 271 -13.18 5.63 -25.24
C GLU A 271 -13.79 4.90 -24.04
N ALA A 272 -12.94 4.40 -23.14
CA ALA A 272 -13.38 3.60 -22.01
C ALA A 272 -12.75 4.03 -20.68
N GLY A 273 -13.53 3.82 -19.62
CA GLY A 273 -13.17 4.02 -18.22
C GLY A 273 -12.87 5.46 -17.85
N ILE A 274 -12.23 5.63 -16.70
CA ILE A 274 -12.11 6.91 -16.00
C ILE A 274 -11.38 8.00 -16.78
N PHE A 275 -10.48 7.62 -17.68
CA PHE A 275 -9.68 8.55 -18.48
C PHE A 275 -10.13 8.61 -19.95
N GLN A 276 -11.20 7.87 -20.31
CA GLN A 276 -11.76 7.87 -21.66
C GLN A 276 -10.68 7.62 -22.74
N CYS A 277 -9.80 6.64 -22.49
CA CYS A 277 -8.79 6.21 -23.46
C CYS A 277 -9.36 5.14 -24.38
N SER A 278 -8.98 5.14 -25.66
CA SER A 278 -9.35 4.07 -26.58
C SER A 278 -8.21 3.06 -26.82
N GLY A 279 -8.56 1.84 -27.23
CA GLY A 279 -7.59 0.77 -27.50
C GLY A 279 -6.55 1.12 -28.57
N ASN A 280 -6.86 2.02 -29.52
CA ASN A 280 -5.90 2.53 -30.50
C ASN A 280 -4.64 3.13 -29.85
N SER A 281 -4.79 3.69 -28.64
CA SER A 281 -3.68 4.31 -27.93
C SER A 281 -2.55 3.33 -27.57
N MET A 282 -2.81 2.01 -27.55
CA MET A 282 -1.80 1.00 -27.24
C MET A 282 -0.66 0.94 -28.25
N SER A 283 -0.89 1.46 -29.46
CA SER A 283 0.10 1.51 -30.55
C SER A 283 0.99 2.76 -30.51
N LEU A 284 0.73 3.71 -29.61
CA LEU A 284 1.40 5.02 -29.62
C LEU A 284 2.81 4.99 -29.02
N ALA A 285 3.12 3.98 -28.21
CA ALA A 285 4.46 3.77 -27.69
C ALA A 285 4.74 2.30 -27.39
N PRO A 286 6.00 1.86 -27.51
CA PRO A 286 6.43 0.57 -26.99
C PRO A 286 6.10 0.45 -25.50
N GLY A 287 5.60 -0.70 -25.06
CA GLY A 287 5.30 -0.99 -23.66
C GLY A 287 3.84 -0.79 -23.25
N LEU A 288 3.04 0.00 -23.99
CA LEU A 288 1.63 0.24 -23.63
C LEU A 288 0.76 -1.00 -23.83
N LYS A 289 0.97 -1.74 -24.92
CA LYS A 289 0.29 -3.01 -25.16
C LYS A 289 0.79 -4.09 -24.19
N GLU A 290 2.08 -4.11 -23.91
CA GLU A 290 2.70 -5.04 -22.97
C GLU A 290 2.17 -4.83 -21.55
N LEU A 291 1.89 -3.59 -21.15
CA LEU A 291 1.25 -3.28 -19.87
C LEU A 291 -0.12 -3.94 -19.74
N LEU A 292 -0.92 -3.93 -20.82
CA LEU A 292 -2.21 -4.62 -20.85
C LEU A 292 -2.05 -6.13 -20.67
N ILE A 293 -1.07 -6.72 -21.37
CA ILE A 293 -0.79 -8.15 -21.25
C ILE A 293 -0.33 -8.50 -19.83
N ALA A 294 0.53 -7.68 -19.23
CA ALA A 294 0.99 -7.85 -17.85
C ALA A 294 -0.16 -7.73 -16.81
N ALA A 295 -1.17 -6.92 -17.11
CA ALA A 295 -2.39 -6.81 -16.30
C ALA A 295 -3.39 -7.97 -16.50
N GLY A 296 -3.05 -8.98 -17.31
CA GLY A 296 -3.89 -10.15 -17.58
C GLY A 296 -4.84 -9.99 -18.76
N GLY A 297 -4.67 -8.94 -19.59
CA GLY A 297 -5.33 -8.83 -20.88
C GLY A 297 -4.65 -9.67 -21.97
N ASP A 298 -5.32 -9.84 -23.11
CA ASP A 298 -4.80 -10.56 -24.27
C ASP A 298 -4.17 -9.64 -25.34
N GLY A 299 -4.13 -8.33 -25.08
CA GLY A 299 -3.62 -7.32 -26.01
C GLY A 299 -4.65 -6.85 -27.05
N SER A 300 -5.89 -7.32 -26.98
CA SER A 300 -7.01 -6.81 -27.80
C SER A 300 -7.58 -5.51 -27.25
N CYS A 301 -8.36 -4.81 -28.07
CA CYS A 301 -9.05 -3.59 -27.64
C CYS A 301 -10.20 -3.91 -26.67
N GLU A 302 -10.81 -5.09 -26.81
CA GLU A 302 -11.84 -5.60 -25.92
C GLU A 302 -11.27 -5.85 -24.51
N SER A 303 -10.12 -6.52 -24.41
CA SER A 303 -9.47 -6.69 -23.11
C SER A 303 -8.93 -5.37 -22.56
N PHE A 304 -8.53 -4.42 -23.43
CA PHE A 304 -8.19 -3.06 -23.01
C PHE A 304 -9.38 -2.35 -22.33
N ILE A 305 -10.57 -2.38 -22.94
CA ILE A 305 -11.79 -1.80 -22.35
C ILE A 305 -12.09 -2.46 -21.00
N ALA A 306 -12.05 -3.79 -20.95
CA ALA A 306 -12.32 -4.55 -19.73
C ALA A 306 -11.34 -4.20 -18.60
N GLN A 307 -10.04 -4.18 -18.89
CA GLN A 307 -9.00 -3.88 -17.90
C GLN A 307 -9.02 -2.43 -17.45
N THR A 308 -9.23 -1.48 -18.35
CA THR A 308 -9.34 -0.05 -18.00
C THR A 308 -10.53 0.22 -17.06
N LYS A 309 -11.62 -0.56 -17.16
CA LYS A 309 -12.78 -0.42 -16.27
C LYS A 309 -12.66 -1.20 -14.95
N ALA A 310 -12.04 -2.38 -14.98
CA ALA A 310 -12.02 -3.29 -13.82
C ALA A 310 -10.75 -3.21 -12.97
N ASN A 311 -9.63 -2.78 -13.55
CA ASN A 311 -8.32 -2.75 -12.88
C ASN A 311 -7.84 -1.30 -12.75
N HIS A 312 -8.12 -0.68 -11.59
CA HIS A 312 -7.82 0.73 -11.35
C HIS A 312 -6.32 1.03 -11.41
N ALA A 313 -5.48 0.12 -10.91
CA ALA A 313 -4.02 0.28 -10.96
C ALA A 313 -3.53 0.29 -12.42
N PHE A 314 -4.04 -0.62 -13.25
CA PHE A 314 -3.77 -0.62 -14.69
C PHE A 314 -4.22 0.68 -15.36
N ALA A 315 -5.46 1.13 -15.12
CA ALA A 315 -5.99 2.35 -15.74
C ALA A 315 -5.16 3.61 -15.39
N LEU A 316 -4.76 3.73 -14.12
CA LEU A 316 -3.89 4.81 -13.63
C LEU A 316 -2.50 4.75 -14.26
N GLU A 317 -1.86 3.57 -14.25
CA GLU A 317 -0.53 3.41 -14.83
C GLU A 317 -0.52 3.64 -16.34
N TYR A 318 -1.50 3.07 -17.04
CA TYR A 318 -1.64 3.19 -18.48
C TYR A 318 -1.80 4.67 -18.87
N CYS A 319 -2.69 5.41 -18.22
CA CYS A 319 -2.87 6.83 -18.49
C CYS A 319 -1.61 7.63 -18.16
N ALA A 320 -0.97 7.37 -17.02
CA ALA A 320 0.27 8.05 -16.65
C ALA A 320 1.37 7.84 -17.70
N ARG A 321 1.57 6.61 -18.17
CA ARG A 321 2.55 6.29 -19.22
C ARG A 321 2.15 6.91 -20.56
N LEU A 322 0.87 6.88 -20.93
CA LEU A 322 0.38 7.55 -22.15
C LEU A 322 0.67 9.06 -22.11
N LEU A 323 0.49 9.71 -20.97
CA LEU A 323 0.78 11.14 -20.78
C LEU A 323 2.28 11.47 -20.85
N ARG A 324 3.16 10.48 -20.65
CA ARG A 324 4.62 10.61 -20.92
C ARG A 324 4.95 10.59 -22.42
N VAL A 325 4.06 10.01 -23.23
CA VAL A 325 4.22 9.86 -24.69
C VAL A 325 3.53 11.02 -25.42
N THR A 326 2.30 11.34 -25.03
CA THR A 326 1.48 12.33 -25.72
C THR A 326 0.40 12.88 -24.81
N ILE A 327 0.18 14.19 -24.90
CA ILE A 327 -0.99 14.86 -24.30
C ILE A 327 -2.12 15.08 -25.31
N LYS A 328 -1.89 14.80 -26.60
CA LYS A 328 -2.83 15.12 -27.68
C LYS A 328 -4.09 14.25 -27.66
N HIS A 329 -4.00 13.07 -27.04
CA HIS A 329 -5.12 12.14 -26.86
C HIS A 329 -6.08 12.55 -25.75
N HIS A 330 -5.70 13.52 -24.91
CA HIS A 330 -6.57 14.09 -23.88
C HIS A 330 -6.91 15.53 -24.24
N GLY A 331 -8.10 15.72 -24.81
CA GLY A 331 -8.62 17.05 -25.16
C GLY A 331 -8.51 18.08 -24.03
N PRO A 332 -8.86 17.74 -22.78
CA PRO A 332 -8.71 18.64 -21.63
C PRO A 332 -7.28 19.11 -21.36
N ILE A 333 -6.28 18.27 -21.62
CA ILE A 333 -4.86 18.62 -21.42
C ILE A 333 -4.35 19.40 -22.62
N ARG A 334 -4.60 18.90 -23.83
CA ARG A 334 -4.17 19.51 -25.09
C ARG A 334 -4.61 20.97 -25.20
N ASN A 335 -5.85 21.25 -24.80
CA ASN A 335 -6.46 22.57 -24.90
C ASN A 335 -6.26 23.42 -23.63
N GLY A 336 -5.49 22.93 -22.65
CA GLY A 336 -5.17 23.68 -21.42
C GLY A 336 -6.33 23.80 -20.42
N LEU A 337 -7.39 22.99 -20.57
CA LEU A 337 -8.62 23.11 -19.76
C LEU A 337 -8.42 22.65 -18.32
N ILE A 338 -7.49 21.73 -18.07
CA ILE A 338 -7.19 21.27 -16.71
C ILE A 338 -6.36 22.28 -15.91
N HIS A 339 -5.59 23.15 -16.58
CA HIS A 339 -4.57 24.00 -15.93
C HIS A 339 -5.12 24.89 -14.82
N PRO A 340 -6.29 25.55 -14.96
CA PRO A 340 -6.87 26.35 -13.88
C PRO A 340 -7.32 25.52 -12.65
N TRP A 341 -7.45 24.21 -12.80
CA TRP A 341 -7.96 23.29 -11.78
C TRP A 341 -6.87 22.47 -11.09
N LEU A 342 -5.65 22.52 -11.62
CA LEU A 342 -4.46 21.98 -10.97
C LEU A 342 -4.08 22.87 -9.80
N ARG A 343 -3.81 22.26 -8.65
CA ARG A 343 -3.49 23.01 -7.43
C ARG A 343 -2.26 22.49 -6.73
N ARG A 344 -1.42 23.43 -6.26
CA ARG A 344 -0.21 23.13 -5.51
C ARG A 344 -0.47 22.58 -4.12
N ASP A 345 -1.57 22.98 -3.48
CA ASP A 345 -1.95 22.46 -2.16
C ASP A 345 -2.42 21.01 -2.24
N ALA A 346 -3.21 20.66 -3.26
CA ALA A 346 -3.61 19.28 -3.57
C ALA A 346 -2.39 18.42 -3.95
N MET A 347 -1.49 18.93 -4.80
CA MET A 347 -0.22 18.26 -5.09
C MET A 347 0.62 18.04 -3.81
N GLY A 348 0.70 19.05 -2.94
CA GLY A 348 1.42 18.93 -1.67
C GLY A 348 0.80 17.91 -0.72
N GLU A 349 -0.53 17.79 -0.70
CA GLU A 349 -1.25 16.74 0.02
C GLU A 349 -0.95 15.36 -0.55
N LEU A 350 -1.04 15.17 -1.87
CA LEU A 350 -0.70 13.92 -2.55
C LEU A 350 0.76 13.51 -2.29
N MET A 351 1.69 14.47 -2.30
CA MET A 351 3.10 14.24 -1.99
C MET A 351 3.29 13.65 -0.59
N ARG A 352 2.62 14.22 0.43
CA ARG A 352 2.64 13.66 1.79
C ARG A 352 2.02 12.27 1.84
N CYS A 353 0.88 12.08 1.17
CA CYS A 353 0.19 10.80 1.15
C CYS A 353 1.05 9.67 0.57
N VAL A 354 1.83 9.92 -0.49
CA VAL A 354 2.70 8.89 -1.08
C VAL A 354 4.05 8.71 -0.37
N GLN A 355 4.51 9.67 0.43
CA GLN A 355 5.71 9.50 1.27
C GLN A 355 5.45 8.71 2.55
N LEU A 356 4.21 8.74 3.05
CA LEU A 356 3.80 8.08 4.29
C LEU A 356 3.34 6.62 4.07
N GLY A 357 3.61 6.03 2.90
CA GLY A 357 3.29 4.63 2.56
C GLY A 357 4.57 3.85 2.37
#